data_AF-A0A328HEX5-F1
#
_entry.id   AF-A0A328HEX5-F1
#
_cell.length_a   1.000
_cell.length_b   1.000
_cell.length_c   1.000
_cell.angle_alpha   90.00
_cell.angle_beta   90.00
_cell.angle_gamma   90.00
#
_symmetry.space_group_name_H-M   'P 1'
#
loop_
_entity.id
_entity.type
_entity.pdbx_description
1 polymer ?
#
loop_
_entity_poly.entity_id
_entity_poly.type
_entity_poly.pdbx_seq_one_letter_code
_entity_poly.pdbx_strand_id
1 'polypeptide(L)'
;MLVLASCKNRRMDEDERQIRQELMILDALVQAMDRRDEVFQMIENSEDRDEAIRRVGQLLGVGELGSRAVLDLQARRFTRDQRHALALRAEELRSTLPDGR
;
A
#
# COMPACT_ATOMS: atom_id res chain seq x y z
N MET A 1 -6.13 -30.44 22.96
CA MET A 1 -6.04 -28.97 23.16
C MET A 1 -4.83 -28.32 22.48
N LEU A 2 -3.64 -28.95 22.41
CA LEU A 2 -2.44 -28.34 21.79
C LEU A 2 -2.60 -27.98 20.30
N VAL A 3 -3.28 -28.82 19.50
CA VAL A 3 -3.49 -28.60 18.06
C VAL A 3 -4.43 -27.40 17.78
N LEU A 4 -5.46 -27.22 18.62
CA LEU A 4 -6.41 -26.10 18.48
C LEU A 4 -5.76 -24.74 18.78
N ALA A 5 -4.85 -24.69 19.77
CA ALA A 5 -4.07 -23.49 20.08
C ALA A 5 -3.10 -23.12 18.95
N SER A 6 -2.42 -24.11 18.35
CA SER A 6 -1.53 -23.90 17.19
C SER A 6 -2.29 -23.39 15.95
N CYS A 7 -3.49 -23.91 15.66
CA CYS A 7 -4.33 -23.42 14.58
C CYS A 7 -4.91 -22.02 14.83
N LYS A 8 -5.11 -21.63 16.09
CA LYS A 8 -5.58 -20.29 16.46
C LYS A 8 -4.47 -19.25 16.32
N ASN A 9 -3.24 -19.58 16.73
CA ASN A 9 -2.08 -18.70 16.58
C ASN A 9 -1.74 -18.45 15.11
N ARG A 10 -1.75 -19.50 14.28
CA ARG A 10 -1.47 -19.38 12.84
C ARG A 10 -2.45 -18.44 12.13
N ARG A 11 -3.75 -18.50 12.47
CA ARG A 11 -4.77 -17.61 11.91
C ARG A 11 -4.53 -16.14 12.27
N MET A 12 -4.22 -15.85 13.53
CA MET A 12 -3.89 -14.48 13.95
C MET A 12 -2.67 -13.93 13.22
N ASP A 13 -1.62 -14.75 13.03
CA ASP A 13 -0.42 -14.34 12.29
C ASP A 13 -0.71 -14.09 10.79
N GLU A 14 -1.63 -14.86 10.20
CA GLU A 14 -2.10 -14.67 8.83
C GLU A 14 -2.90 -13.37 8.68
N ASP A 15 -3.82 -13.11 9.61
CA ASP A 15 -4.64 -11.90 9.65
C ASP A 15 -3.75 -10.66 9.82
N GLU A 16 -2.76 -10.69 10.71
CA GLU A 16 -1.80 -9.59 10.88
C GLU A 16 -0.98 -9.34 9.62
N ARG A 17 -0.50 -10.39 8.95
CA ARG A 17 0.25 -10.26 7.69
C ARG A 17 -0.62 -9.62 6.61
N GLN A 18 -1.87 -10.03 6.51
CA GLN A 18 -2.81 -9.46 5.55
C GLN A 18 -3.08 -7.98 5.85
N ILE A 19 -3.29 -7.61 7.12
CA ILE A 19 -3.48 -6.21 7.52
C ILE A 19 -2.25 -5.37 7.20
N ARG A 20 -1.03 -5.86 7.50
CA ARG A 20 0.22 -5.14 7.15
C ARG A 20 0.38 -4.95 5.65
N GLN A 21 0.02 -5.95 4.85
CA GLN A 21 0.08 -5.86 3.39
C GLN A 21 -0.94 -4.85 2.84
N GLU A 22 -2.18 -4.86 3.34
CA GLU A 22 -3.21 -3.87 2.98
C GLU A 22 -2.76 -2.45 3.36
N LEU A 23 -2.24 -2.27 4.58
CA LEU A 23 -1.70 -1.00 5.04
C LEU A 23 -0.55 -0.50 4.15
N MET A 24 0.42 -1.37 3.83
CA MET A 24 1.54 -1.01 2.94
C MET A 24 1.05 -0.51 1.58
N ILE A 25 0.03 -1.15 1.01
CA ILE A 25 -0.56 -0.70 -0.26
C ILE A 25 -1.22 0.67 -0.07
N LEU A 26 -2.08 0.83 0.94
CA LEU A 26 -2.79 2.08 1.17
C LEU A 26 -1.83 3.25 1.40
N ASP A 27 -0.77 3.05 2.17
CA ASP A 27 0.27 4.06 2.39
C ASP A 27 0.98 4.42 1.08
N ALA A 28 1.33 3.44 0.25
CA ALA A 28 1.90 3.69 -1.07
C ALA A 28 0.96 4.53 -1.96
N LEU A 29 -0.35 4.24 -1.93
CA LEU A 29 -1.36 4.99 -2.70
C LEU A 29 -1.49 6.43 -2.20
N VAL A 30 -1.59 6.64 -0.89
CA VAL A 30 -1.70 7.98 -0.28
C VAL A 30 -0.44 8.80 -0.59
N GLN A 31 0.74 8.22 -0.38
CA GLN A 31 2.01 8.86 -0.67
C GLN A 31 2.15 9.23 -2.16
N ALA A 32 1.73 8.34 -3.07
CA ALA A 32 1.73 8.61 -4.50
C ALA A 32 0.78 9.76 -4.87
N MET A 33 -0.36 9.88 -4.19
CA MET A 33 -1.31 10.98 -4.42
C MET A 33 -0.80 12.33 -3.89
N ASP A 34 -0.09 12.33 -2.77
CA ASP A 34 0.53 13.53 -2.20
C ASP A 34 1.70 14.02 -3.06
N ARG A 35 2.45 13.10 -3.67
CA ARG A 35 3.57 13.36 -4.59
C ARG A 35 3.20 13.15 -6.06
N ARG A 36 1.91 13.33 -6.41
CA ARG A 36 1.37 12.96 -7.73
C ARG A 36 2.17 13.55 -8.89
N ASP A 37 2.61 14.80 -8.80
CA ASP A 37 3.30 15.48 -9.90
C ASP A 37 4.65 14.79 -10.19
N GLU A 38 5.40 14.42 -9.15
CA GLU A 38 6.65 13.64 -9.27
C GLU A 38 6.39 12.22 -9.79
N VAL A 39 5.34 11.56 -9.30
CA VAL A 39 4.98 10.20 -9.72
C VAL A 39 4.58 10.17 -11.21
N PHE A 40 3.73 11.09 -11.64
CA PHE A 40 3.33 11.22 -13.05
C PHE A 40 4.52 11.54 -13.94
N GLN A 41 5.37 12.49 -13.53
CA GLN A 41 6.60 12.78 -14.26
C GLN A 41 7.50 11.55 -14.35
N MET A 42 7.61 10.73 -13.30
CA MET A 42 8.43 9.52 -13.34
C MET A 42 7.87 8.46 -14.29
N ILE A 43 6.55 8.27 -14.30
CA ILE A 43 5.88 7.34 -15.20
C ILE A 43 6.06 7.78 -16.66
N GLU A 44 5.86 9.07 -16.96
CA GLU A 44 6.01 9.63 -18.31
C GLU A 44 7.43 9.47 -18.86
N ASN A 45 8.44 9.55 -18.00
CA ASN A 45 9.84 9.41 -18.38
C ASN A 45 10.36 7.96 -18.38
N SER A 46 9.49 6.97 -18.21
CA SER A 46 9.85 5.55 -18.27
C SER A 46 9.60 4.99 -19.67
N GLU A 47 10.48 4.12 -20.17
CA GLU A 47 10.36 3.52 -21.50
C GLU A 47 9.17 2.56 -21.61
N ASP A 48 8.92 1.79 -20.54
CA ASP A 48 7.84 0.83 -20.47
C ASP A 48 7.21 0.73 -19.07
N ARG A 49 6.16 -0.09 -18.97
CA ARG A 49 5.43 -0.31 -17.72
C ARG A 49 6.32 -0.89 -16.62
N ASP A 50 7.20 -1.83 -16.95
CA ASP A 50 8.02 -2.52 -15.95
C ASP A 50 9.10 -1.58 -15.41
N GLU A 51 9.66 -0.71 -16.25
CA GLU A 51 10.53 0.38 -15.80
C GLU A 51 9.79 1.35 -14.90
N ALA A 52 8.57 1.77 -15.27
CA ALA A 52 7.75 2.64 -14.43
C ALA A 52 7.47 2.03 -13.05
N ILE A 53 7.16 0.72 -12.96
CA ILE A 53 7.00 0.01 -11.68
C ILE A 53 8.27 0.13 -10.84
N ARG A 54 9.44 -0.20 -11.42
CA ARG A 54 10.71 -0.16 -10.68
C ARG A 54 11.04 1.25 -10.20
N ARG A 55 10.89 2.26 -11.05
CA ARG A 55 11.23 3.65 -10.74
C ARG A 55 10.29 4.28 -9.73
N VAL A 56 8.98 4.04 -9.84
CA VAL A 56 8.00 4.49 -8.84
C VAL A 56 8.27 3.81 -7.49
N GLY A 57 8.61 2.52 -7.48
CA GLY A 57 9.04 1.83 -6.26
C GLY A 57 10.23 2.51 -5.58
N GLN A 58 11.27 2.82 -6.36
CA GLN A 58 12.45 3.54 -5.86
C GLN A 58 12.11 4.95 -5.36
N LEU A 59 11.28 5.70 -6.10
CA LEU A 59 10.86 7.06 -5.75
C LEU A 59 10.11 7.13 -4.42
N LEU A 60 9.23 6.15 -4.17
CA LEU A 60 8.36 6.12 -2.99
C LEU A 60 8.93 5.30 -1.84
N GLY A 61 9.97 4.48 -2.08
CA GLY A 61 10.53 3.57 -1.09
C GLY A 61 9.62 2.36 -0.82
N VAL A 62 8.86 1.93 -1.83
CA VAL A 62 7.87 0.84 -1.72
C VAL A 62 8.29 -0.37 -2.56
N GLY A 63 7.89 -1.56 -2.11
CA GLY A 63 8.13 -2.80 -2.85
C GLY A 63 7.26 -2.94 -4.10
N GLU A 64 7.57 -3.93 -4.94
CA GLU A 64 6.92 -4.15 -6.25
C GLU A 64 5.39 -4.16 -6.19
N LEU A 65 4.81 -4.79 -5.16
CA LEU A 65 3.36 -4.83 -4.97
C LEU A 65 2.76 -3.42 -4.78
N GLY A 66 3.40 -2.58 -3.96
CA GLY A 66 2.99 -1.19 -3.76
C GLY A 66 3.16 -0.37 -5.04
N SER A 67 4.29 -0.54 -5.74
CA SER A 67 4.56 0.12 -7.02
C SER A 67 3.51 -0.22 -8.07
N ARG A 68 3.13 -1.49 -8.20
CA ARG A 68 2.11 -1.94 -9.14
C ARG A 68 0.74 -1.36 -8.78
N ALA A 69 0.39 -1.34 -7.49
CA ALA A 69 -0.86 -0.73 -7.03
C ALA A 69 -0.92 0.77 -7.36
N VAL A 70 0.20 1.48 -7.25
CA VAL A 70 0.31 2.90 -7.63
C VAL A 70 0.12 3.08 -9.14
N LEU A 71 0.75 2.27 -9.98
CA LEU A 71 0.56 2.36 -11.44
C LEU A 71 -0.86 2.02 -11.88
N ASP A 72 -1.54 1.12 -11.16
CA ASP A 72 -2.92 0.74 -11.44
C ASP A 72 -3.94 1.74 -10.86
N LEU A 73 -3.48 2.88 -10.28
CA LEU A 73 -4.37 3.94 -9.79
C LEU A 73 -5.21 4.53 -10.90
N GLN A 74 -6.51 4.53 -10.66
CA GLN A 74 -7.47 5.10 -11.59
C GLN A 74 -7.75 6.56 -11.22
N ALA A 75 -7.80 7.44 -12.21
CA ALA A 75 -7.94 8.90 -12.03
C ALA A 75 -9.07 9.31 -11.05
N ARG A 76 -10.18 8.57 -11.03
CA ARG A 76 -11.28 8.82 -10.09
C ARG A 76 -10.90 8.74 -8.61
N ARG A 77 -9.81 8.03 -8.26
CA ARG A 77 -9.32 7.90 -6.87
C ARG A 77 -8.61 9.16 -6.37
N PHE A 78 -8.25 10.09 -7.25
CA PHE A 78 -7.58 11.35 -6.88
C PHE A 78 -8.55 12.43 -6.37
N THR A 79 -9.87 12.22 -6.48
CA THR A 79 -10.86 13.14 -5.91
C THR A 79 -10.69 13.25 -4.40
N ARG A 80 -11.01 14.42 -3.82
CA ARG A 80 -10.74 14.70 -2.40
C ARG A 80 -11.38 13.68 -1.46
N ASP A 81 -12.60 13.25 -1.75
CA ASP A 81 -13.34 12.25 -0.97
C ASP A 81 -12.64 10.88 -0.98
N GLN A 82 -12.20 10.43 -2.16
CA GLN A 82 -11.51 9.14 -2.30
C GLN A 82 -10.14 9.16 -1.63
N ARG A 83 -9.38 10.25 -1.78
CA ARG A 83 -8.09 10.43 -1.09
C ARG A 83 -8.26 10.40 0.42
N HIS A 84 -9.26 11.12 0.93
CA HIS A 84 -9.58 11.13 2.36
C HIS A 84 -9.97 9.74 2.87
N ALA A 85 -10.80 9.00 2.12
CA ALA A 85 -11.20 7.64 2.48
C ALA A 85 -10.01 6.67 2.54
N LEU A 86 -9.06 6.76 1.61
CA LEU A 86 -7.84 5.94 1.62
C LEU A 86 -6.95 6.25 2.83
N ALA A 87 -6.76 7.54 3.14
CA ALA A 87 -5.97 7.96 4.30
C ALA A 87 -6.61 7.53 5.63
N LEU A 88 -7.94 7.67 5.75
CA LEU A 88 -8.69 7.21 6.92
C LEU A 88 -8.54 5.70 7.11
N ARG A 89 -8.70 4.93 6.03
CA ARG A 89 -8.55 3.47 6.08
C ARG A 89 -7.14 3.05 6.50
N ALA A 90 -6.10 3.71 5.99
CA ALA A 90 -4.71 3.43 6.41
C ALA A 90 -4.54 3.67 7.92
N GLU A 91 -5.14 4.74 8.44
CA GLU A 91 -5.08 5.05 9.87
C GLU A 91 -5.83 4.05 10.75
N GLU A 92 -6.99 3.58 10.30
CA GLU A 92 -7.74 2.50 10.96
C GLU A 92 -6.91 1.22 11.05
N LEU A 93 -6.23 0.84 9.97
CA LEU A 93 -5.38 -0.35 9.94
C LEU A 93 -4.14 -0.19 10.83
N ARG A 94 -3.49 0.98 10.84
CA ARG A 94 -2.40 1.29 11.78
C ARG A 94 -2.84 1.10 13.22
N SER A 95 -4.03 1.60 13.57
CA SER A 95 -4.59 1.47 14.93
C SER A 95 -4.97 0.03 15.30
N THR A 96 -5.18 -0.84 14.31
CA THR A 96 -5.54 -2.25 14.51
C THR A 96 -4.31 -3.13 14.73
N LEU A 97 -3.16 -2.76 14.15
CA LEU A 97 -1.92 -3.48 14.35
C LEU A 97 -1.33 -3.16 15.73
N PRO A 98 -0.85 -4.17 16.48
CA PRO A 98 -0.09 -3.89 17.68
C PRO A 98 1.17 -3.11 17.29
N ASP A 99 1.36 -1.94 17.91
CA ASP A 99 2.52 -1.08 17.68
C ASP A 99 3.80 -1.92 17.87
N GLY A 100 4.65 -1.95 16.84
CA GLY A 100 5.79 -2.86 16.79
C GLY A 100 6.82 -2.52 17.86
N ARG A 101 6.81 -3.27 18.97
CA ARG A 101 7.97 -3.41 19.87
C ARG A 101 8.88 -4.53 19.37
#